data_AF-A0A0K0Y7K5-F1
#
_entry.id   AF-A0A0K0Y7K5-F1
#
_cell.length_a   1.000
_cell.length_b   1.000
_cell.length_c   1.000
_cell.angle_alpha   90.00
_cell.angle_beta   90.00
_cell.angle_gamma   90.00
#
_symmetry.space_group_name_H-M   'P 1'
#
loop_
_entity.id
_entity.type
_entity.pdbx_description
1 polymer ?
#
loop_
_entity_poly.entity_id
_entity_poly.type
_entity_poly.pdbx_seq_one_letter_code
_entity_poly.pdbx_strand_id
1 'polypeptide(L)'
;MDDLPKTLGEKLTVKVPQVPVEKDGWMAHVAHLVANVFVLSGLTVLPLLWAQNQALGTWLGPVFLGLIALWAFIAWVGPRVSVQRFKPIKPAAKHFLLAGDQHGFIGKLELDAKTVLFDGSNLYHFGLENGLGAQPVRLLAKQLRSEGYRIVCFFDANIFYTLIENGDYPAGQIHELNGLLAVFGISAGETYVVPSGVQADNYILSSLKHLPKSFAVSNDQFRDYAKTYGEQMKGSLWRKGVSVKGNEIRLKQHKFKTPLHLKQAA
;
A
#
# COMPACT_ATOMS: atom_id res chain seq x y z
N MET A 1 -5.90 25.98 5.24
CA MET A 1 -6.93 24.95 5.05
C MET A 1 -6.26 23.85 4.26
N ASP A 2 -5.93 22.72 4.89
CA ASP A 2 -5.38 21.58 4.15
C ASP A 2 -6.43 21.08 3.15
N ASP A 3 -6.04 20.93 1.88
CA ASP A 3 -6.90 20.40 0.82
C ASP A 3 -7.36 19.00 1.26
N LEU A 4 -8.68 18.79 1.36
CA LEU A 4 -9.25 17.49 1.73
C LEU A 4 -8.82 16.43 0.70
N PRO A 5 -8.56 15.18 1.11
CA PRO A 5 -8.13 14.15 0.17
C PRO A 5 -9.20 13.94 -0.91
N LYS A 6 -8.81 13.99 -2.17
CA LYS A 6 -9.70 13.78 -3.33
C LYS A 6 -9.71 12.33 -3.75
N THR A 7 -8.59 11.64 -3.56
CA THR A 7 -8.41 10.23 -3.94
C THR A 7 -8.25 9.31 -2.73
N LEU A 8 -8.56 8.03 -2.93
CA LEU A 8 -8.36 7.00 -1.93
C LEU A 8 -6.87 6.84 -1.57
N GLY A 9 -5.97 7.01 -2.54
CA GLY A 9 -4.53 7.00 -2.32
C GLY A 9 -4.08 8.10 -1.36
N GLU A 10 -4.54 9.34 -1.57
CA GLU A 10 -4.24 10.46 -0.66
C GLU A 10 -4.81 10.22 0.75
N LYS A 11 -6.03 9.68 0.85
CA LYS A 11 -6.68 9.40 2.14
C LYS A 11 -5.97 8.31 2.94
N LEU A 12 -5.42 7.30 2.25
CA LEU A 12 -4.82 6.12 2.87
C LEU A 12 -3.29 6.21 3.03
N THR A 13 -2.65 7.19 2.40
CA THR A 13 -1.22 7.42 2.58
C THR A 13 -1.02 8.29 3.81
N VAL A 14 -0.54 7.70 4.90
CA VAL A 14 -0.22 8.41 6.14
C VAL A 14 0.85 9.47 5.85
N LYS A 15 0.52 10.76 6.00
CA LYS A 15 1.53 11.83 6.06
C LYS A 15 2.40 11.58 7.29
N VAL A 16 3.63 11.11 7.09
CA VAL A 16 4.61 10.99 8.19
C VAL A 16 4.96 12.42 8.65
N PRO A 17 4.84 12.76 9.95
CA PRO A 17 5.35 14.02 10.46
C PRO A 17 6.84 14.12 10.15
N GLN A 18 7.27 15.19 9.48
CA GLN A 18 8.70 15.47 9.33
C GLN A 18 9.26 15.77 10.72
N VAL A 19 10.00 14.83 11.30
CA VAL A 19 10.73 15.08 12.53
C VAL A 19 11.84 16.09 12.20
N PRO A 20 11.89 17.26 12.86
CA PRO A 20 12.98 18.19 12.66
C PRO A 20 14.29 17.49 13.02
N VAL A 21 15.24 17.50 12.09
CA VAL A 21 16.59 16.99 12.34
C VAL A 21 17.17 17.81 13.49
N GLU A 22 17.37 17.16 14.64
CA GLU A 22 17.91 17.75 15.86
C GLU A 22 19.32 18.29 15.55
N LYS A 23 19.43 19.62 15.49
CA LYS A 23 20.62 20.35 15.03
C LYS A 23 21.70 20.47 16.11
N ASP A 24 21.41 20.03 17.33
CA ASP A 24 22.17 20.34 18.54
C ASP A 24 23.43 19.46 18.73
N GLY A 25 23.55 18.34 18.00
CA GLY A 25 24.72 17.46 18.09
C GLY A 25 25.93 17.83 17.22
N TRP A 26 25.74 18.62 16.16
CA TRP A 26 26.76 18.82 15.13
C TRP A 26 27.93 19.71 15.58
N MET A 27 27.63 20.81 16.28
CA MET A 27 28.66 21.74 16.77
C MET A 27 29.59 21.09 17.80
N ALA A 28 29.07 20.22 18.66
CA ALA A 28 29.86 19.47 19.63
C ALA A 28 30.80 18.44 18.96
N HIS A 29 30.36 17.80 17.86
CA HIS A 29 31.19 16.88 17.08
C HIS A 29 32.29 17.61 16.33
N VAL A 30 31.99 18.77 15.72
CA VAL A 30 32.99 19.59 15.03
C VAL A 30 34.06 20.08 16.01
N ALA A 31 33.66 20.57 17.19
CA ALA A 31 34.61 21.03 18.21
C ALA A 31 35.52 19.89 18.72
N HIS A 32 34.97 18.68 18.91
CA HIS A 32 35.74 17.50 19.31
C HIS A 32 36.74 17.04 18.25
N LEU A 33 36.35 17.05 16.97
CA LEU A 33 37.25 16.72 15.86
C LEU A 33 38.42 17.71 15.77
N VAL A 34 38.12 19.00 15.86
CA VAL A 34 39.15 20.05 15.83
C VAL A 34 40.12 19.87 17.02
N ALA A 35 39.61 19.66 18.23
CA ALA A 35 40.44 19.43 19.41
C ALA A 35 41.36 18.19 19.27
N ASN A 36 40.84 17.09 18.73
CA ASN A 36 41.64 15.88 18.47
C ASN A 36 42.75 16.13 17.45
N VAL A 37 42.44 16.82 16.35
CA VAL A 37 43.45 17.15 15.33
C VAL A 37 44.56 17.99 15.93
N PHE A 38 44.24 19.02 16.71
CA PHE A 38 45.24 19.87 17.37
C PHE A 38 46.18 19.09 18.30
N VAL A 39 45.63 18.22 19.16
CA VAL A 39 46.43 17.45 20.11
C VAL A 39 47.32 16.42 19.40
N LEU A 40 46.78 15.75 18.38
CA LEU A 40 47.55 14.79 17.58
C LEU A 40 48.66 15.47 16.76
N SER A 41 48.41 16.65 16.20
CA SER A 41 49.44 17.45 15.55
C SER A 41 50.53 17.89 16.52
N GLY A 42 50.19 18.26 17.76
CA GLY A 42 51.17 18.55 18.80
C GLY A 42 52.05 17.34 19.13
N LEU A 43 51.42 16.17 19.31
CA LEU A 43 52.12 14.90 19.59
C LEU A 43 53.06 14.46 18.46
N THR A 44 52.79 14.82 17.21
CA THR A 44 53.66 14.46 16.08
C THR A 44 54.77 15.48 15.83
N VAL A 45 54.48 16.78 15.96
CA VAL A 45 55.44 17.86 15.63
C VAL A 45 56.46 18.10 16.75
N LEU A 46 56.07 17.98 18.02
CA LEU A 46 56.98 18.23 19.16
C LEU A 46 58.20 17.30 19.19
N PRO A 47 58.08 15.98 18.95
CA PRO A 47 59.24 15.09 18.85
C PRO A 47 60.17 15.42 17.69
N LEU A 48 59.62 15.87 16.55
CA LEU A 48 60.39 16.29 15.38
C LEU A 48 61.20 17.57 15.68
N LEU A 49 60.59 18.55 16.33
CA LEU A 49 61.25 19.79 16.74
C LEU A 49 62.32 19.54 17.81
N TRP A 50 62.08 18.60 18.74
CA TRP A 50 63.08 18.19 19.72
C TRP A 50 64.30 17.54 19.05
N ALA A 51 64.07 16.63 18.10
CA ALA A 51 65.15 15.97 17.37
C ALA A 51 66.05 16.98 16.63
N GLN A 52 65.47 18.10 16.18
CA GLN A 52 66.19 19.17 15.49
C GLN A 52 66.87 20.17 16.44
N ASN A 53 66.42 20.29 17.69
CA ASN A 53 66.93 21.29 18.65
C ASN A 53 67.02 20.73 20.08
N GLN A 54 68.17 20.15 20.40
CA GLN A 54 68.45 19.46 21.67
C GLN A 54 68.47 20.38 22.91
N ALA A 55 68.52 21.70 22.73
CA ALA A 55 68.52 22.69 23.82
C ALA A 55 67.16 22.79 24.56
N LEU A 56 66.09 22.21 24.01
CA LEU A 56 64.74 22.23 24.60
C LEU A 56 64.46 21.07 25.58
N GLY A 57 65.44 20.18 25.82
CA GLY A 57 65.23 18.82 26.32
C GLY A 57 64.62 18.66 27.72
N THR A 58 64.72 19.63 28.62
CA THR A 58 64.24 19.47 30.01
C THR A 58 62.75 19.73 30.19
N TRP A 59 62.12 20.55 29.33
CA TRP A 59 60.70 20.93 29.48
C TRP A 59 59.77 20.12 28.57
N LEU A 60 60.31 19.41 27.57
CA LEU A 60 59.52 18.67 26.60
C LEU A 60 58.87 17.40 27.15
N GLY A 61 59.53 16.70 28.08
CA GLY A 61 58.97 15.50 28.71
C GLY A 61 57.64 15.76 29.45
N PRO A 62 57.58 16.74 30.37
CA PRO A 62 56.34 17.12 31.03
C PRO A 62 55.24 17.58 30.07
N VAL A 63 55.59 18.33 29.02
CA VAL A 63 54.63 18.80 28.00
C VAL A 63 54.05 17.64 27.21
N PHE A 64 54.87 16.65 26.86
CA PHE A 64 54.42 15.46 26.14
C PHE A 64 53.47 14.61 26.98
N LEU A 65 53.80 14.39 28.26
CA LEU A 65 52.91 13.71 29.20
C LEU A 65 51.58 14.47 29.39
N GLY A 66 51.63 15.80 29.44
CA GLY A 66 50.45 16.65 29.49
C GLY A 66 49.55 16.50 28.27
N LEU A 67 50.13 16.42 27.07
CA LEU A 67 49.37 16.21 25.82
C LEU A 67 48.75 14.81 25.75
N ILE A 68 49.45 13.77 26.21
CA ILE A 68 48.89 12.41 26.30
C ILE A 68 47.71 12.39 27.27
N ALA A 69 47.85 13.01 28.45
CA ALA A 69 46.76 13.10 29.42
C ALA A 69 45.55 13.89 28.87
N LEU A 70 45.81 15.00 28.17
CA LEU A 70 44.77 15.79 27.51
C LEU A 70 44.07 15.01 26.40
N TRP A 71 44.81 14.26 25.59
CA TRP A 71 44.24 13.39 24.56
C TRP A 71 43.36 12.31 25.18
N ALA A 72 43.84 11.63 26.23
CA ALA A 72 43.06 10.62 26.95
C ALA A 72 41.78 11.20 27.56
N PHE A 73 41.82 12.44 28.07
CA PHE A 73 40.65 13.14 28.59
C PHE A 73 39.65 13.50 27.47
N ILE A 74 40.13 14.03 26.33
CA ILE A 74 39.27 14.33 25.17
C ILE A 74 38.66 13.05 24.58
N ALA A 75 39.39 11.93 24.59
CA ALA A 75 38.88 10.63 24.17
C ALA A 75 37.84 10.07 25.16
N TRP A 76 37.98 10.36 26.46
CA TRP A 76 37.04 9.92 27.49
C TRP A 76 35.75 10.77 27.50
N VAL A 77 35.87 12.10 27.46
CA VAL A 77 34.75 13.06 27.50
C VAL A 77 34.13 13.27 26.13
N GLY A 78 34.84 12.89 25.07
CA GLY A 78 34.36 12.95 23.70
C GLY A 78 32.98 12.33 23.56
N PRO A 79 32.15 12.84 22.62
CA PRO A 79 30.85 12.26 22.37
C PRO A 79 31.09 10.79 22.04
N ARG A 80 30.74 9.90 22.99
CA ARG A 80 30.59 8.49 22.71
C ARG A 80 29.60 8.50 21.58
N VAL A 81 30.04 8.12 20.39
CA VAL A 81 29.16 8.03 19.23
C VAL A 81 28.06 7.11 19.71
N SER A 82 26.93 7.69 20.13
CA SER A 82 25.70 6.98 20.11
C SER A 82 25.62 6.70 18.64
N VAL A 83 25.97 5.48 18.27
CA VAL A 83 25.44 4.87 17.08
C VAL A 83 23.95 4.82 17.39
N GLN A 84 23.29 5.98 17.32
CA GLN A 84 21.98 6.11 16.76
C GLN A 84 22.20 5.49 15.40
N ARG A 85 22.12 4.14 15.39
CA ARG A 85 21.62 3.39 14.25
C ARG A 85 20.50 4.28 13.80
N PHE A 86 20.68 4.95 12.66
CA PHE A 86 19.58 5.48 11.90
C PHE A 86 18.62 4.30 11.87
N LYS A 87 17.64 4.26 12.77
CA LYS A 87 16.57 3.30 12.69
C LYS A 87 16.01 3.68 11.34
N PRO A 88 16.12 2.82 10.31
CA PRO A 88 15.54 3.15 9.03
C PRO A 88 14.11 3.55 9.37
N ILE A 89 13.77 4.81 9.07
CA ILE A 89 12.41 5.29 9.25
C ILE A 89 11.62 4.29 8.43
N LYS A 90 10.92 3.35 9.11
CA LYS A 90 10.13 2.36 8.40
C LYS A 90 9.18 3.20 7.57
N PRO A 91 9.22 3.13 6.23
CA PRO A 91 8.26 3.85 5.43
C PRO A 91 6.89 3.46 5.98
N ALA A 92 6.04 4.47 6.25
CA ALA A 92 4.73 4.23 6.82
C ALA A 92 4.09 3.07 6.06
N ALA A 93 3.66 2.04 6.79
CA ALA A 93 3.16 0.82 6.18
C ALA A 93 2.06 1.20 5.18
N LYS A 94 2.31 0.93 3.89
CA LYS A 94 1.35 1.22 2.83
C LYS A 94 0.06 0.48 3.17
N HIS A 95 -1.07 1.19 3.17
CA HIS A 95 -2.37 0.58 3.49
C HIS A 95 -2.60 -0.65 2.60
N PHE A 96 -3.16 -1.74 3.13
CA PHE A 96 -3.24 -3.02 2.43
C PHE A 96 -3.99 -2.94 1.08
N LEU A 97 -5.02 -2.10 0.99
CA LEU A 97 -5.74 -1.79 -0.27
C LEU A 97 -4.82 -1.25 -1.37
N LEU A 98 -3.76 -0.53 -1.00
CA LEU A 98 -2.79 0.02 -1.94
C LEU A 98 -1.56 -0.90 -2.10
N ALA A 99 -1.31 -1.78 -1.14
CA ALA A 99 -0.13 -2.64 -1.13
C ALA A 99 -0.19 -3.71 -2.24
N GLY A 100 -1.37 -4.28 -2.51
CA GLY A 100 -1.57 -5.27 -3.57
C GLY A 100 -2.05 -4.68 -4.91
N ASP A 101 -2.19 -3.36 -5.01
CA ASP A 101 -2.64 -2.68 -6.23
C ASP A 101 -1.51 -2.62 -7.27
N GLN A 102 -1.38 -3.67 -8.08
CA GLN A 102 -0.33 -3.80 -9.09
C GLN A 102 -0.39 -2.71 -10.17
N HIS A 103 -1.59 -2.18 -10.46
CA HIS A 103 -1.80 -1.19 -11.52
C HIS A 103 -2.00 0.24 -10.98
N GLY A 104 -1.94 0.44 -9.66
CA GLY A 104 -2.07 1.74 -9.02
C GLY A 104 -3.43 2.42 -9.26
N PHE A 105 -4.48 1.65 -9.56
CA PHE A 105 -5.80 2.21 -9.90
C PHE A 105 -6.69 2.40 -8.67
N ILE A 106 -6.54 1.59 -7.62
CA ILE A 106 -7.27 1.73 -6.35
C ILE A 106 -6.90 3.05 -5.70
N GLY A 107 -5.61 3.40 -5.71
CA GLY A 107 -5.15 4.70 -5.22
C GLY A 107 -5.77 5.90 -5.96
N LYS A 108 -6.14 5.72 -7.23
CA LYS A 108 -6.74 6.75 -8.08
C LYS A 108 -8.27 6.80 -8.00
N LEU A 109 -8.90 6.04 -7.10
CA LEU A 109 -10.35 6.12 -6.90
C LEU A 109 -10.69 7.45 -6.25
N GLU A 110 -11.49 8.26 -6.92
CA GLU A 110 -12.01 9.53 -6.38
C GLU A 110 -13.08 9.24 -5.33
N LEU A 111 -13.02 9.94 -4.18
CA LEU A 111 -13.91 9.69 -3.05
C LEU A 111 -15.35 10.17 -3.31
N ASP A 112 -15.52 11.12 -4.22
CA ASP A 112 -16.79 11.73 -4.60
C ASP A 112 -17.36 11.17 -5.91
N ALA A 113 -16.63 10.29 -6.60
CA ALA A 113 -17.09 9.57 -7.78
C ALA A 113 -17.91 8.33 -7.41
N LYS A 114 -18.82 7.94 -8.30
CA LYS A 114 -19.61 6.71 -8.14
C LYS A 114 -18.77 5.51 -8.59
N THR A 115 -18.36 4.68 -7.64
CA THR A 115 -17.67 3.41 -7.93
C THR A 115 -18.55 2.23 -7.56
N VAL A 116 -18.57 1.18 -8.39
CA VAL A 116 -19.20 -0.10 -8.05
C VAL A 116 -18.12 -1.14 -7.85
N LEU A 117 -18.19 -1.82 -6.71
CA LEU A 117 -17.23 -2.86 -6.32
C LEU A 117 -17.87 -4.22 -6.59
N PHE A 118 -17.35 -4.98 -7.55
CA PHE A 118 -17.82 -6.32 -7.84
C PHE A 118 -17.06 -7.32 -6.99
N ASP A 119 -17.80 -8.26 -6.44
CA ASP A 119 -17.28 -9.53 -5.93
C ASP A 119 -17.21 -10.51 -7.11
N GLY A 120 -16.11 -10.46 -7.84
CA GLY A 120 -15.93 -11.17 -9.10
C GLY A 120 -16.06 -12.68 -8.96
N SER A 121 -15.50 -13.26 -7.89
CA SER A 121 -15.62 -14.69 -7.58
C SER A 121 -17.09 -15.08 -7.34
N ASN A 122 -17.79 -14.35 -6.45
CA ASN A 122 -19.19 -14.65 -6.15
C ASN A 122 -20.10 -14.51 -7.38
N LEU A 123 -19.87 -13.47 -8.19
CA LEU A 123 -20.63 -13.25 -9.42
C LEU A 123 -20.36 -14.30 -10.49
N TYR A 124 -19.14 -14.81 -10.56
CA TYR A 124 -18.81 -15.92 -11.44
C TYR A 124 -19.51 -17.20 -11.00
N HIS A 125 -19.46 -17.54 -9.70
CA HIS A 125 -20.22 -18.67 -9.15
C HIS A 125 -21.72 -18.56 -9.41
N PHE A 126 -22.31 -17.39 -9.19
CA PHE A 126 -23.70 -17.11 -9.56
C PHE A 126 -23.96 -17.38 -11.05
N GLY A 127 -23.05 -16.94 -11.91
CA GLY A 127 -23.14 -17.19 -13.34
C GLY A 127 -23.11 -18.69 -13.67
N LEU A 128 -22.19 -19.45 -13.08
CA LEU A 128 -22.12 -20.90 -13.25
C LEU A 128 -23.40 -21.62 -12.81
N GLU A 129 -23.92 -21.29 -11.62
CA GLU A 129 -25.18 -21.85 -11.09
C GLU A 129 -26.39 -21.61 -11.99
N ASN A 130 -26.34 -20.57 -12.83
CA ASN A 130 -27.41 -20.20 -13.76
C ASN A 130 -27.06 -20.53 -15.23
N GLY A 131 -25.96 -21.22 -15.50
CA GLY A 131 -25.53 -21.57 -16.87
C GLY A 131 -25.07 -20.39 -17.73
N LEU A 132 -24.60 -19.30 -17.09
CA LEU A 132 -24.20 -18.04 -17.74
C LEU A 132 -22.69 -17.78 -17.68
N GLY A 133 -21.94 -18.53 -16.87
CA GLY A 133 -20.49 -18.34 -16.69
C GLY A 133 -20.12 -16.90 -16.34
N ALA A 134 -19.16 -16.31 -17.05
CA ALA A 134 -18.72 -14.92 -16.83
C ALA A 134 -19.68 -13.83 -17.38
N GLN A 135 -20.76 -14.21 -18.07
CA GLN A 135 -21.69 -13.27 -18.71
C GLN A 135 -22.29 -12.22 -17.76
N PRO A 136 -22.70 -12.54 -16.51
CA PRO A 136 -23.27 -11.56 -15.60
C PRO A 136 -22.31 -10.42 -15.28
N VAL A 137 -21.05 -10.74 -14.97
CA VAL A 137 -20.00 -9.74 -14.71
C VAL A 137 -19.83 -8.82 -15.91
N ARG A 138 -19.73 -9.40 -17.11
CA ARG A 138 -19.56 -8.65 -18.36
C ARG A 138 -20.70 -7.68 -18.63
N LEU A 139 -21.95 -8.16 -18.51
CA LEU A 139 -23.14 -7.34 -18.77
C LEU A 139 -23.32 -6.24 -17.73
N LEU A 140 -23.17 -6.58 -16.45
CA LEU A 140 -23.27 -5.64 -15.34
C LEU A 140 -22.20 -4.54 -15.44
N ALA A 141 -20.94 -4.92 -15.68
CA ALA A 141 -19.84 -3.95 -15.81
C ALA A 141 -20.10 -3.01 -16.99
N LYS A 142 -20.50 -3.54 -18.15
CA LYS A 142 -20.80 -2.72 -19.34
C LYS A 142 -21.92 -1.71 -19.08
N GLN A 143 -23.03 -2.14 -18.46
CA GLN A 143 -24.18 -1.28 -18.22
C GLN A 143 -23.92 -0.25 -17.12
N LEU A 144 -23.27 -0.63 -16.03
CA LEU A 144 -22.93 0.33 -14.97
C LEU A 144 -21.91 1.36 -15.48
N ARG A 145 -20.96 0.96 -16.33
CA ARG A 145 -20.06 1.89 -16.99
C ARG A 145 -20.80 2.90 -17.87
N SER A 146 -21.79 2.46 -18.66
CA SER A 146 -22.62 3.37 -19.48
C SER A 146 -23.49 4.31 -18.63
N GLU A 147 -23.76 3.94 -17.38
CA GLU A 147 -24.45 4.77 -16.39
C GLU A 147 -23.53 5.74 -15.63
N GLY A 148 -22.23 5.74 -15.93
CA GLY A 148 -21.23 6.65 -15.35
C GLY A 148 -20.58 6.13 -14.07
N TYR A 149 -20.69 4.84 -13.78
CA TYR A 149 -19.98 4.22 -12.67
C TYR A 149 -18.57 3.80 -13.09
N ARG A 150 -17.60 4.03 -12.20
CA ARG A 150 -16.31 3.35 -12.26
C ARG A 150 -16.46 1.92 -11.72
N ILE A 151 -15.85 0.94 -12.37
CA ILE A 151 -15.92 -0.47 -11.96
C ILE A 151 -14.62 -0.86 -11.27
N VAL A 152 -14.73 -1.63 -10.19
CA VAL A 152 -13.62 -2.34 -9.56
C VAL A 152 -14.08 -3.75 -9.25
N CYS A 153 -13.47 -4.74 -9.87
CA CYS A 153 -13.79 -6.15 -9.70
C CYS A 153 -12.69 -6.82 -8.90
N PHE A 154 -13.04 -7.24 -7.69
CA PHE A 154 -12.15 -8.00 -6.82
C PHE A 154 -12.33 -9.50 -7.09
N PHE A 155 -11.22 -10.22 -7.21
CA PHE A 155 -11.21 -11.67 -7.32
C PHE A 155 -10.37 -12.26 -6.22
N ASP A 156 -10.79 -13.42 -5.71
CA ASP A 156 -9.97 -14.22 -4.82
C ASP A 156 -8.72 -14.72 -5.54
N ALA A 157 -7.69 -15.04 -4.75
CA ALA A 157 -6.42 -15.51 -5.28
C ALA A 157 -6.53 -16.83 -6.08
N ASN A 158 -7.60 -17.60 -5.87
CA ASN A 158 -7.85 -18.89 -6.50
C ASN A 158 -8.70 -18.81 -7.78
N ILE A 159 -9.08 -17.61 -8.26
CA ILE A 159 -9.99 -17.46 -9.41
C ILE A 159 -9.56 -18.23 -10.66
N PHE A 160 -8.25 -18.28 -10.94
CA PHE A 160 -7.73 -19.00 -12.11
C PHE A 160 -8.02 -20.50 -12.04
N TYR A 161 -7.94 -21.11 -10.86
CA TYR A 161 -8.29 -22.52 -10.68
C TYR A 161 -9.77 -22.74 -10.97
N THR A 162 -10.65 -21.88 -10.45
CA THR A 162 -12.08 -21.97 -10.70
C THR A 162 -12.41 -21.84 -12.18
N LEU A 163 -11.75 -20.93 -12.91
CA LEU A 163 -11.95 -20.79 -14.35
C LEU A 163 -11.48 -22.02 -15.14
N ILE A 164 -10.33 -22.60 -14.76
CA ILE A 164 -9.79 -23.80 -15.41
C ILE A 164 -10.71 -25.00 -15.19
N GLU A 165 -11.16 -25.22 -13.95
CA GLU A 165 -12.07 -26.32 -13.60
C GLU A 165 -13.39 -26.28 -14.37
N ASN A 166 -13.87 -25.07 -14.70
CA ASN A 166 -15.12 -24.87 -15.43
C ASN A 166 -14.92 -24.68 -16.94
N GLY A 167 -13.69 -24.81 -17.45
CA GLY A 167 -13.39 -24.73 -18.88
C GLY A 167 -13.40 -23.32 -19.48
N ASP A 168 -13.51 -22.28 -18.66
CA ASP A 168 -13.49 -20.88 -19.09
C ASP A 168 -12.06 -20.30 -19.22
N TYR A 169 -11.04 -21.06 -18.80
CA TYR A 169 -9.63 -20.73 -18.98
C TYR A 169 -8.80 -21.98 -19.33
N PRO A 170 -7.84 -21.89 -20.27
CA PRO A 170 -7.06 -23.05 -20.70
C PRO A 170 -6.19 -23.65 -19.58
N ALA A 171 -6.30 -24.95 -19.39
CA ALA A 171 -5.45 -25.70 -18.46
C ALA A 171 -3.98 -25.69 -18.92
N GLY A 172 -3.04 -25.71 -17.96
CA GLY A 172 -1.61 -25.84 -18.21
C GLY A 172 -0.91 -24.57 -18.72
N GLN A 173 -1.61 -23.43 -18.82
CA GLN A 173 -1.01 -22.13 -19.13
C GLN A 173 -0.63 -21.35 -17.88
N ILE A 174 0.31 -20.43 -18.03
CA ILE A 174 0.63 -19.44 -16.99
C ILE A 174 -0.63 -18.59 -16.73
N HIS A 175 -0.91 -18.33 -15.46
CA HIS A 175 -2.02 -17.46 -15.06
C HIS A 175 -1.72 -16.02 -15.49
N GLU A 176 -2.31 -15.61 -16.61
CA GLU A 176 -2.14 -14.29 -17.18
C GLU A 176 -3.37 -13.43 -16.91
N LEU A 177 -3.14 -12.21 -16.43
CA LEU A 177 -4.21 -11.25 -16.19
C LEU A 177 -5.03 -11.00 -17.47
N ASN A 178 -4.40 -10.92 -18.63
CA ASN A 178 -5.10 -10.67 -19.89
C ASN A 178 -6.19 -11.70 -20.20
N GLY A 179 -5.97 -12.97 -19.87
CA GLY A 179 -7.00 -13.99 -20.04
C GLY A 179 -8.19 -13.76 -19.09
N LEU A 180 -7.92 -13.37 -17.83
CA LEU A 180 -8.97 -12.97 -16.88
C LEU A 180 -9.80 -11.78 -17.41
N LEU A 181 -9.12 -10.76 -17.93
CA LEU A 181 -9.76 -9.58 -18.54
C LEU A 181 -10.65 -9.98 -19.73
N ALA A 182 -10.17 -10.89 -20.58
CA ALA A 182 -10.90 -11.36 -21.74
C ALA A 182 -12.15 -12.18 -21.37
N VAL A 183 -12.06 -13.04 -20.36
CA VAL A 183 -13.18 -13.84 -19.84
C VAL A 183 -14.27 -12.93 -19.26
N PHE A 184 -13.89 -12.00 -18.39
CA PHE A 184 -14.86 -11.15 -17.68
C PHE A 184 -15.27 -9.88 -18.44
N GLY A 185 -14.56 -9.50 -19.50
CA GLY A 185 -14.85 -8.28 -20.27
C GLY A 185 -14.62 -7.00 -19.48
N ILE A 186 -13.61 -7.02 -18.60
CA ILE A 186 -13.18 -5.92 -17.73
C ILE A 186 -11.74 -5.54 -18.09
N SER A 187 -11.31 -4.33 -17.72
CA SER A 187 -9.96 -3.85 -18.00
C SER A 187 -9.00 -4.05 -16.81
N ALA A 188 -7.70 -3.96 -17.05
CA ALA A 188 -6.68 -4.07 -16.00
C ALA A 188 -6.87 -3.01 -14.90
N GLY A 189 -7.30 -1.80 -15.28
CA GLY A 189 -7.60 -0.71 -14.35
C GLY A 189 -8.94 -0.85 -13.61
N GLU A 190 -9.66 -1.95 -13.83
CA GLU A 190 -10.90 -2.32 -13.14
C GLU A 190 -10.74 -3.65 -12.42
N THR A 191 -9.56 -4.29 -12.44
CA THR A 191 -9.38 -5.66 -11.94
C THR A 191 -8.39 -5.71 -10.79
N TYR A 192 -8.79 -6.32 -9.68
CA TYR A 192 -7.94 -6.53 -8.51
C TYR A 192 -7.98 -8.00 -8.08
N VAL A 193 -6.92 -8.74 -8.33
CA VAL A 193 -6.76 -10.09 -7.77
C VAL A 193 -6.08 -9.96 -6.41
N VAL A 194 -6.76 -10.41 -5.36
CA VAL A 194 -6.22 -10.27 -4.00
C VAL A 194 -5.02 -11.20 -3.78
N PRO A 195 -4.09 -10.85 -2.86
CA PRO A 195 -2.99 -11.72 -2.52
C PRO A 195 -3.45 -13.07 -1.97
N SER A 196 -2.63 -14.10 -2.18
CA SER A 196 -2.87 -15.44 -1.63
C SER A 196 -3.01 -15.41 -0.10
N GLY A 197 -3.91 -16.26 0.42
CA GLY A 197 -4.22 -16.34 1.85
C GLY A 197 -5.13 -15.24 2.36
N VAL A 198 -5.67 -14.37 1.49
CA VAL A 198 -6.62 -13.31 1.86
C VAL A 198 -7.89 -13.41 0.99
N GLN A 199 -9.03 -13.09 1.59
CA GLN A 199 -10.34 -13.09 0.91
C GLN A 199 -10.66 -11.73 0.29
N ALA A 200 -11.30 -11.74 -0.89
CA ALA A 200 -11.77 -10.55 -1.60
C ALA A 200 -12.68 -9.65 -0.75
N ASP A 201 -13.50 -10.26 0.10
CA ASP A 201 -14.46 -9.60 1.00
C ASP A 201 -13.83 -8.48 1.82
N ASN A 202 -12.62 -8.72 2.37
CA ASN A 202 -11.88 -7.73 3.16
C ASN A 202 -11.57 -6.48 2.34
N TYR A 203 -11.20 -6.65 1.07
CA TYR A 203 -10.87 -5.54 0.18
C TYR A 203 -12.12 -4.79 -0.24
N ILE A 204 -13.21 -5.49 -0.52
CA ILE A 204 -14.51 -4.88 -0.88
C ILE A 204 -15.03 -4.03 0.27
N LEU A 205 -15.17 -4.60 1.47
CA LEU A 205 -15.75 -3.91 2.63
C LEU A 205 -14.86 -2.75 3.12
N SER A 206 -13.54 -2.95 3.12
CA SER A 206 -12.60 -1.87 3.44
C SER A 206 -12.66 -0.73 2.42
N SER A 207 -12.79 -1.04 1.12
CA SER A 207 -12.97 0.00 0.10
C SER A 207 -14.28 0.78 0.31
N LEU A 208 -15.40 0.10 0.62
CA LEU A 208 -16.69 0.76 0.91
C LEU A 208 -16.62 1.70 2.11
N LYS A 209 -15.84 1.37 3.14
CA LYS A 209 -15.61 2.27 4.29
C LYS A 209 -15.07 3.63 3.86
N HIS A 210 -14.34 3.69 2.76
CA HIS A 210 -13.72 4.91 2.28
C HIS A 210 -14.48 5.57 1.12
N LEU A 211 -15.38 4.86 0.44
CA LEU A 211 -16.11 5.29 -0.76
C LEU A 211 -17.62 5.45 -0.46
N PRO A 212 -18.07 6.61 0.06
CA PRO A 212 -19.43 6.77 0.58
C PRO A 212 -20.54 6.76 -0.49
N LYS A 213 -20.22 7.04 -1.76
CA LYS A 213 -21.18 7.03 -2.88
C LYS A 213 -21.19 5.69 -3.64
N SER A 214 -20.53 4.68 -3.09
CA SER A 214 -20.30 3.40 -3.73
C SER A 214 -21.13 2.28 -3.12
N PHE A 215 -21.27 1.19 -3.88
CA PHE A 215 -21.90 -0.03 -3.41
C PHE A 215 -21.18 -1.26 -3.98
N ALA A 216 -21.31 -2.37 -3.27
CA ALA A 216 -20.86 -3.69 -3.70
C ALA A 216 -21.94 -4.41 -4.51
N VAL A 217 -21.52 -5.22 -5.47
CA VAL A 217 -22.37 -6.18 -6.19
C VAL A 217 -21.88 -7.57 -5.85
N SER A 218 -22.66 -8.25 -5.01
CA SER A 218 -22.40 -9.62 -4.53
C SER A 218 -23.71 -10.20 -4.00
N ASN A 219 -23.90 -11.50 -4.14
CA ASN A 219 -24.98 -12.24 -3.49
C ASN A 219 -24.63 -12.69 -2.07
N ASP A 220 -23.34 -12.70 -1.70
CA ASP A 220 -22.92 -12.91 -0.33
C ASP A 220 -23.51 -11.84 0.59
N GLN A 221 -23.82 -12.23 1.83
CA GLN A 221 -24.26 -11.33 2.88
C GLN A 221 -23.09 -10.85 3.76
N PHE A 222 -21.88 -11.39 3.59
CA PHE A 222 -20.68 -11.08 4.34
C PHE A 222 -20.89 -11.21 5.87
N ARG A 223 -21.59 -12.26 6.30
CA ARG A 223 -22.06 -12.39 7.70
C ARG A 223 -20.90 -12.39 8.70
N ASP A 224 -19.81 -13.04 8.35
CA ASP A 224 -18.61 -13.17 9.20
C ASP A 224 -17.91 -11.82 9.44
N TYR A 225 -18.19 -10.84 8.58
CA TYR A 225 -17.59 -9.52 8.61
C TYR A 225 -18.41 -8.48 9.38
N ALA A 226 -19.63 -8.82 9.81
CA ALA A 226 -20.53 -7.90 10.49
C ALA A 226 -19.93 -7.29 11.77
N LYS A 227 -19.08 -8.04 12.48
CA LYS A 227 -18.39 -7.55 13.69
C LYS A 227 -17.42 -6.40 13.38
N THR A 228 -16.77 -6.43 12.22
CA THR A 228 -15.72 -5.48 11.85
C THR A 228 -16.27 -4.33 11.00
N TYR A 229 -17.23 -4.62 10.12
CA TYR A 229 -17.76 -3.68 9.12
C TYR A 229 -19.26 -3.39 9.30
N GLY A 230 -19.83 -3.69 10.48
CA GLY A 230 -21.26 -3.56 10.75
C GLY A 230 -21.83 -2.19 10.42
N GLU A 231 -21.07 -1.11 10.66
CA GLU A 231 -21.45 0.26 10.29
C GLU A 231 -21.64 0.44 8.77
N GLN A 232 -20.75 -0.13 7.95
CA GLN A 232 -20.85 -0.09 6.48
C GLN A 232 -21.99 -0.96 5.98
N MET A 233 -22.30 -2.03 6.71
CA MET A 233 -23.34 -2.99 6.37
C MET A 233 -24.76 -2.54 6.77
N LYS A 234 -24.91 -1.35 7.35
CA LYS A 234 -26.22 -0.80 7.74
C LYS A 234 -27.05 -0.42 6.52
N GLY A 235 -28.32 -0.79 6.56
CA GLY A 235 -29.25 -0.56 5.45
C GLY A 235 -28.94 -1.45 4.25
N SER A 236 -29.62 -1.18 3.14
CA SER A 236 -29.59 -2.05 1.96
C SER A 236 -28.90 -1.44 0.74
N LEU A 237 -28.43 -0.19 0.84
CA LEU A 237 -27.86 0.53 -0.30
C LEU A 237 -26.39 0.17 -0.58
N TRP A 238 -25.65 -0.28 0.44
CA TRP A 238 -24.23 -0.60 0.35
C TRP A 238 -23.93 -1.86 -0.48
N ARG A 239 -24.90 -2.77 -0.62
CA ARG A 239 -24.77 -4.02 -1.38
C ARG A 239 -26.00 -4.28 -2.24
N LYS A 240 -25.77 -4.75 -3.46
CA LYS A 240 -26.82 -5.14 -4.40
C LYS A 240 -26.62 -6.58 -4.84
N GLY A 241 -27.57 -7.44 -4.50
CA GLY A 241 -27.61 -8.81 -5.00
C GLY A 241 -28.03 -8.86 -6.47
N VAL A 242 -27.55 -9.88 -7.18
CA VAL A 242 -27.87 -10.17 -8.57
C VAL A 242 -28.92 -11.28 -8.63
N SER A 243 -29.91 -11.11 -9.50
CA SER A 243 -30.93 -12.12 -9.77
C SER A 243 -31.24 -12.17 -11.26
N VAL A 244 -31.62 -13.35 -11.75
CA VAL A 244 -32.19 -13.52 -13.09
C VAL A 244 -33.69 -13.66 -12.96
N LYS A 245 -34.45 -12.89 -13.75
CA LYS A 245 -35.91 -13.03 -13.88
C LYS A 245 -36.28 -13.15 -15.35
N GLY A 246 -36.69 -14.34 -15.78
CA GLY A 246 -36.87 -14.63 -17.21
C GLY A 246 -35.53 -14.47 -17.93
N ASN A 247 -35.50 -13.60 -18.95
CA ASN A 247 -34.29 -13.32 -19.73
C ASN A 247 -33.56 -12.03 -19.29
N GLU A 248 -33.79 -11.54 -18.07
CA GLU A 248 -33.24 -10.26 -17.58
C GLU A 248 -32.40 -10.43 -16.31
N ILE A 249 -31.20 -9.85 -16.30
CA ILE A 249 -30.38 -9.66 -15.09
C ILE A 249 -30.84 -8.41 -14.36
N ARG A 250 -31.07 -8.53 -13.05
CA ARG A 250 -31.48 -7.44 -12.18
C ARG A 250 -30.55 -7.29 -10.99
N LEU A 251 -30.36 -6.04 -10.57
CA LEU A 251 -29.73 -5.70 -9.30
C LEU A 251 -30.78 -5.31 -8.28
N LYS A 252 -30.70 -5.89 -7.08
CA LYS A 252 -31.57 -5.54 -5.98
C LYS A 252 -31.41 -4.05 -5.66
N GLN A 253 -32.53 -3.31 -5.66
CA GLN A 253 -32.57 -1.87 -5.37
C GLN A 253 -31.68 -1.01 -6.29
N HIS A 254 -31.47 -1.45 -7.53
CA HIS A 254 -30.94 -0.61 -8.60
C HIS A 254 -31.72 -0.88 -9.87
N LYS A 255 -32.28 0.18 -10.45
CA LYS A 255 -32.98 0.11 -11.71
C LYS A 255 -32.04 0.63 -12.79
N PHE A 256 -31.66 -0.25 -13.70
CA PHE A 256 -30.88 0.14 -14.86
C PHE A 256 -31.66 1.11 -15.74
N LYS A 257 -30.95 2.01 -16.41
CA LYS A 257 -31.53 2.86 -17.46
C LYS A 257 -32.05 2.03 -18.63
N THR A 258 -31.34 0.95 -18.95
CA THR A 258 -31.70 -0.02 -19.98
C THR A 258 -31.76 -1.40 -19.35
N PRO A 259 -32.87 -2.16 -19.52
CA PRO A 259 -32.95 -3.54 -19.05
C PRO A 259 -31.80 -4.40 -19.58
N LEU A 260 -31.20 -5.21 -18.69
CA LEU A 260 -30.09 -6.08 -19.04
C LEU A 260 -30.60 -7.45 -19.49
N HIS A 261 -30.77 -7.62 -20.79
CA HIS A 261 -31.17 -8.91 -21.35
C HIS A 261 -29.99 -9.86 -21.50
N LEU A 262 -30.18 -11.11 -21.07
CA LEU A 262 -29.28 -12.20 -21.38
C LEU A 262 -29.33 -12.45 -22.89
N LYS A 263 -28.17 -12.62 -23.52
CA LYS A 263 -28.15 -13.18 -24.88
C LYS A 263 -28.44 -14.67 -24.72
N GLN A 264 -29.52 -15.15 -25.34
CA GLN A 264 -29.69 -16.59 -25.53
C GLN A 264 -28.47 -17.11 -26.29
N ALA A 265 -27.89 -18.20 -25.81
CA ALA A 265 -26.93 -18.95 -26.62
C ALA A 265 -27.66 -19.37 -27.89
N ALA A 266 -27.10 -19.01 -29.04
CA ALA A 266 -27.57 -19.45 -30.35
C ALA A 266 -27.25 -20.94 -30.54
#